data_AF-A0A3B9BLB4-F1
#
_entry.id   AF-A0A3B9BLB4-F1
#
_cell.length_a   1.000
_cell.length_b   1.000
_cell.length_c   1.000
_cell.angle_alpha   90.00
_cell.angle_beta   90.00
_cell.angle_gamma   90.00
#
_symmetry.space_group_name_H-M   'P 1'
#
loop_
_entity.id
_entity.type
_entity.pdbx_description
1 polymer ?
#
loop_
_entity_poly.entity_id
_entity_poly.type
_entity_poly.pdbx_seq_one_letter_code
_entity_poly.pdbx_strand_id
1 'polypeptide(L)'
;GGVIITDWFQSPNQPDERFKLTVYILDRRLRADGIKVSVFRQERDASGVWQDVVTNPQTAVQVENAILTRARQLRIDATEAG
;
A
#
# COMPACT_ATOMS: atom_id res chain seq x y z
N GLY A 1 -2.02 14.33 -10.86
CA GLY A 1 -2.28 13.31 -9.84
C GLY A 1 -2.48 11.97 -10.52
N GLY A 2 -2.47 10.89 -9.76
CA GLY A 2 -2.72 9.53 -10.25
C GLY A 2 -3.27 8.65 -9.14
N VAL A 3 -3.96 7.58 -9.50
CA VAL A 3 -4.41 6.55 -8.56
C VAL A 3 -3.87 5.21 -9.00
N ILE A 4 -3.29 4.46 -8.06
CA ILE A 4 -2.87 3.08 -8.25
C ILE A 4 -3.73 2.23 -7.33
N ILE A 5 -4.37 1.22 -7.89
CA ILE A 5 -5.19 0.27 -7.14
C ILE A 5 -4.56 -1.10 -7.34
N THR A 6 -4.25 -1.77 -6.24
CA THR A 6 -3.74 -3.15 -6.31
C THR A 6 -4.91 -4.13 -6.41
N ASP A 7 -4.61 -5.32 -6.91
CA ASP A 7 -5.45 -6.48 -6.66
C ASP A 7 -5.41 -6.88 -5.18
N TRP A 8 -6.30 -7.81 -4.81
CA TRP A 8 -6.27 -8.42 -3.49
C TRP A 8 -5.04 -9.33 -3.35
N PHE A 9 -4.24 -9.06 -2.33
CA PHE A 9 -3.08 -9.85 -1.94
C PHE A 9 -3.42 -10.69 -0.70
N GLN A 10 -3.17 -12.00 -0.77
CA GLN A 10 -3.29 -12.92 0.38
C GLN A 10 -1.90 -13.37 0.79
N SER A 11 -1.61 -13.30 2.09
CA SER A 11 -0.33 -13.79 2.61
C SER A 11 -0.34 -15.32 2.62
N PRO A 12 0.74 -16.00 2.17
CA PRO A 12 0.84 -17.47 2.25
C PRO A 12 0.69 -18.00 3.69
N ASN A 13 1.06 -17.19 4.68
CA ASN A 13 0.97 -17.54 6.09
C ASN A 13 -0.42 -17.27 6.69
N GLN A 14 -1.26 -16.46 6.01
CA GLN A 14 -2.61 -16.08 6.45
C GLN A 14 -3.55 -16.10 5.24
N PRO A 15 -3.93 -17.30 4.75
CA PRO A 15 -4.74 -17.44 3.53
C PRO A 15 -6.16 -16.90 3.71
N ASP A 16 -6.66 -16.85 4.94
CA ASP A 16 -7.98 -16.31 5.28
C ASP A 16 -7.97 -14.79 5.47
N GLU A 17 -6.86 -14.11 5.18
CA GLU A 17 -6.74 -12.66 5.21
C GLU A 17 -6.30 -12.14 3.84
N ARG A 18 -6.95 -11.08 3.36
CA ARG A 18 -6.55 -10.39 2.14
C ARG A 18 -6.49 -8.89 2.31
N PHE A 19 -5.56 -8.27 1.60
CA PHE A 19 -5.34 -6.84 1.60
C PHE A 19 -5.46 -6.27 0.19
N LYS A 20 -6.02 -5.06 0.11
CA LYS A 20 -6.02 -4.25 -1.10
C LYS A 20 -5.57 -2.86 -0.74
N LEU A 21 -4.75 -2.27 -1.60
CA LEU A 21 -4.26 -0.92 -1.43
C LEU A 21 -4.81 -0.01 -2.52
N THR A 22 -5.16 1.20 -2.12
CA THR A 22 -5.38 2.31 -3.04
C THR A 22 -4.40 3.42 -2.70
N VAL A 23 -3.56 3.78 -3.66
CA VAL A 23 -2.50 4.77 -3.52
C VAL A 23 -2.86 5.98 -4.38
N TYR A 24 -2.96 7.13 -3.73
CA TYR A 24 -3.19 8.41 -4.37
C TYR A 24 -1.88 9.17 -4.45
N ILE A 25 -1.50 9.56 -5.67
CA ILE A 25 -0.34 10.41 -5.93
C ILE A 25 -0.85 11.84 -6.02
N LEU A 26 -0.61 12.60 -4.96
CA LEU A 26 -1.08 13.97 -4.80
C LEU A 26 -0.11 14.96 -5.46
N ASP A 27 1.18 14.68 -5.40
CA ASP A 27 2.22 15.51 -5.99
C ASP A 27 3.32 14.68 -6.67
N ARG A 28 3.99 15.29 -7.66
CA ARG A 28 5.14 14.68 -8.37
C ARG A 28 6.45 14.83 -7.60
N ARG A 29 6.52 15.73 -6.63
CA ARG A 29 7.69 15.88 -5.75
C ARG A 29 7.62 14.80 -4.66
N LEU A 30 8.69 14.03 -4.48
CA LEU A 30 8.81 12.98 -3.45
C LEU A 30 8.95 13.57 -2.03
N ARG A 31 7.88 14.19 -1.54
CA ARG A 31 7.78 14.75 -0.18
C ARG A 31 6.81 13.91 0.66
N ALA A 32 6.90 14.07 1.99
CA ALA A 32 6.19 13.24 2.96
C ALA A 32 4.65 13.31 2.83
N ASP A 33 4.13 14.41 2.29
CA ASP A 33 2.71 14.67 2.03
C ASP A 33 2.28 14.36 0.58
N GLY A 34 3.21 13.88 -0.27
CA GLY A 34 2.98 13.74 -1.71
C GLY A 34 2.14 12.52 -2.10
N ILE A 35 1.90 11.60 -1.17
CA ILE A 35 1.10 10.39 -1.38
C ILE A 35 0.13 10.17 -0.23
N LYS A 36 -0.96 9.47 -0.51
CA LYS A 36 -1.91 8.97 0.50
C LYS A 36 -2.26 7.53 0.18
N VAL A 37 -2.23 6.66 1.19
CA VAL A 37 -2.56 5.24 1.05
C VAL A 37 -3.81 4.91 1.83
N SER A 38 -4.72 4.16 1.21
CA SER A 38 -5.86 3.54 1.88
C SER A 38 -5.67 2.02 1.85
N VAL A 39 -5.73 1.40 3.02
CA VAL A 39 -5.55 -0.04 3.22
C VAL A 39 -6.91 -0.66 3.54
N PHE A 40 -7.32 -1.59 2.69
CA PHE A 40 -8.52 -2.40 2.89
C PHE A 40 -8.09 -3.79 3.31
N ARG A 41 -8.74 -4.35 4.32
CA ARG A 41 -8.54 -5.71 4.78
C ARG A 41 -9.87 -6.44 4.79
N GLN A 42 -9.84 -7.67 4.33
CA GLN A 42 -10.94 -8.60 4.52
C GLN A 42 -10.44 -9.90 5.13
N GLU A 43 -11.25 -10.48 6.00
CA GLU A 43 -11.04 -11.82 6.54
C GLU A 43 -12.12 -12.75 6.00
N ARG A 44 -11.75 -14.01 5.75
CA ARG A 44 -12.66 -15.05 5.31
C ARG A 44 -13.23 -15.75 6.53
N ASP A 45 -14.55 -15.77 6.66
CA ASP A 45 -15.21 -16.48 7.73
C ASP A 45 -15.30 -18.00 7.48
N ALA A 46 -15.80 -18.74 8.47
CA ALA A 46 -15.98 -20.19 8.38
C ALA A 46 -16.96 -20.64 7.28
N SER A 47 -17.82 -19.75 6.78
CA SER A 47 -18.71 -20.00 5.64
C SER A 47 -18.06 -19.73 4.28
N GLY A 48 -16.82 -19.21 4.29
CA GLY A 48 -16.04 -18.88 3.10
C GLY A 48 -16.31 -17.48 2.55
N VAL A 49 -17.06 -16.64 3.26
CA VAL A 49 -17.42 -15.27 2.86
C VAL A 49 -16.37 -14.28 3.35
N TRP A 50 -16.01 -13.33 2.49
CA TRP A 50 -15.08 -12.25 2.84
C TRP A 50 -15.83 -11.11 3.52
N GLN A 51 -15.37 -10.72 4.71
CA GLN A 51 -15.93 -9.61 5.48
C GLN A 51 -14.88 -8.52 5.68
N ASP A 52 -15.28 -7.26 5.55
CA ASP A 52 -14.40 -6.12 5.82
C ASP A 52 -14.03 -6.07 7.30
N VAL A 53 -12.74 -5.96 7.57
CA VAL A 53 -12.22 -5.86 8.93
C VAL A 53 -11.43 -4.58 9.07
N VAL A 54 -11.58 -3.92 10.22
CA VAL A 54 -10.83 -2.71 10.55
C VAL A 54 -9.33 -3.01 10.47
N THR A 55 -8.63 -2.20 9.69
CA THR A 55 -7.17 -2.20 9.61
C THR A 55 -6.60 -1.28 10.68
N ASN A 56 -5.39 -1.60 11.15
CA ASN A 56 -4.67 -0.67 12.00
C ASN A 56 -4.31 0.58 11.17
N PRO A 57 -4.70 1.80 11.59
CA PRO A 57 -4.34 3.03 10.87
C PRO A 57 -2.82 3.18 10.65
N GLN A 58 -2.01 2.63 11.55
CA GLN A 58 -0.56 2.62 11.45
C GLN A 58 -0.06 1.85 10.22
N THR A 59 -0.81 0.86 9.72
CA THR A 59 -0.45 0.10 8.52
C THR A 59 -0.40 1.00 7.29
N ALA A 60 -1.36 1.93 7.13
CA ALA A 60 -1.34 2.87 6.01
C ALA A 60 -0.09 3.76 6.06
N VAL A 61 0.24 4.29 7.24
CA VAL A 61 1.42 5.14 7.46
C VAL A 61 2.72 4.38 7.19
N GLN A 62 2.81 3.11 7.60
CA GLN A 62 3.98 2.27 7.32
C GLN A 62 4.16 2.03 5.81
N VAL A 63 3.08 1.75 5.09
CA VAL A 63 3.12 1.56 3.63
C VAL A 63 3.51 2.86 2.92
N GLU A 64 2.97 4.01 3.34
CA GLU A 64 3.36 5.32 2.81
C GLU A 64 4.86 5.57 2.95
N ASN A 65 5.41 5.35 4.16
CA ASN A 65 6.83 5.52 4.43
C ASN A 65 7.69 4.55 3.61
N ALA A 66 7.26 3.30 3.44
CA ALA A 66 7.95 2.30 2.63
C ALA A 66 8.01 2.72 1.15
N ILE A 67 6.89 3.19 0.58
CA ILE A 67 6.81 3.71 -0.79
C ILE A 67 7.74 4.91 -0.96
N LEU A 68 7.69 5.89 -0.06
CA LEU A 68 8.53 7.09 -0.13
C LEU A 68 10.02 6.75 -0.04
N THR A 69 10.37 5.80 0.84
CA THR A 69 11.75 5.34 1.01
C THR A 69 12.25 4.67 -0.25
N ARG A 70 11.49 3.71 -0.81
CA ARG A 70 11.86 3.02 -2.05
C ARG A 70 11.96 3.97 -3.23
N ALA A 71 11.04 4.93 -3.35
CA ALA A 71 11.05 5.91 -4.43
C ALA A 71 12.27 6.85 -4.36
N ARG A 72 12.70 7.26 -3.15
CA ARG A 72 13.94 8.04 -2.98
C ARG A 72 15.16 7.23 -3.43
N GLN A 73 15.25 5.96 -3.04
CA GLN A 73 16.34 5.09 -3.46
C GLN A 73 16.41 4.98 -4.98
N LEU A 74 15.29 4.64 -5.62
CA LEU A 74 15.21 4.53 -7.08
C LEU A 74 15.62 5.82 -7.80
N ARG A 75 15.33 7.00 -7.21
CA ARG A 75 15.76 8.28 -7.78
C ARG A 75 17.28 8.48 -7.70
N ILE A 76 17.92 8.06 -6.61
CA ILE A 76 19.38 8.11 -6.46
C ILE A 76 20.02 7.18 -7.48
N ASP A 77 19.58 5.91 -7.51
CA ASP A 77 20.10 4.89 -8.44
C ASP A 77 19.99 5.36 -9.91
N ALA A 78 18.86 5.97 -10.28
CA ALA A 78 18.65 6.50 -11.64
C ALA A 78 19.55 7.71 -11.99
N THR A 79 20.03 8.45 -10.99
CA THR A 79 20.92 9.61 -11.19
C THR A 79 22.39 9.17 -11.25
N GLU A 80 22.77 8.09 -10.56
CA GLU A 80 24.13 7.53 -10.59
C GLU A 80 24.41 6.71 -11.86
N ALA A 81 23.36 6.17 -12.49
CA ALA A 81 23.46 5.38 -13.71
C ALA A 81 23.49 6.20 -15.02
N GLY A 82 23.33 7.53 -14.95
CA GLY A 82 23.31 8.44 -16.09
C GLY A 82 24.54 9.34 -16.14
#